data_AF-A0A920M8T8-F1
#
_entry.id   AF-A0A920M8T8-F1
#
_cell.length_a   1.000
_cell.length_b   1.000
_cell.length_c   1.000
_cell.angle_alpha   90.00
_cell.angle_beta   90.00
_cell.angle_gamma   90.00
#
_symmetry.space_group_name_H-M   'P 1'
#
loop_
_entity.id
_entity.type
_entity.pdbx_description
1 polymer ?
#
loop_
_entity_poly.entity_id
_entity_poly.type
_entity_poly.pdbx_seq_one_letter_code
_entity_poly.pdbx_strand_id
1 'polypeptide(L)'
;MPNDDPGFSYTPIVTVGQATTTATYYDEVRVPYSNLVGDLHGGWGLIASQLNHERVGLAAVSVLSFRTVRRCRRMGRNNQY
;
A
#
# COMPACT_ATOMS: atom_id res chain seq x y z
N MET A 1 4.70 15.00 -6.64
CA MET A 1 5.97 15.60 -6.18
C MET A 1 7.08 14.62 -6.52
N PRO A 2 8.14 15.07 -7.20
CA PRO A 2 9.35 14.28 -7.43
C PRO A 2 10.01 13.83 -6.12
N ASN A 3 10.66 12.66 -6.13
CA ASN A 3 11.28 12.05 -4.93
C ASN A 3 12.70 12.59 -4.64
N ASP A 4 13.18 13.51 -5.45
CA ASP A 4 14.47 14.18 -5.42
C ASP A 4 14.36 15.68 -5.07
N ASP A 5 13.15 16.15 -4.73
CA ASP A 5 12.95 17.54 -4.33
C ASP A 5 13.79 17.88 -3.07
N PRO A 6 14.51 19.01 -3.07
CA PRO A 6 15.26 19.47 -1.90
C PRO A 6 14.37 19.56 -0.66
N GLY A 7 14.82 18.98 0.45
CA GLY A 7 14.06 18.91 1.70
C GLY A 7 13.20 17.65 1.87
N PHE A 8 13.12 16.78 0.85
CA PHE A 8 12.54 15.45 0.98
C PHE A 8 13.57 14.45 1.50
N SER A 9 13.16 13.63 2.47
CA SER A 9 13.92 12.47 2.90
C SER A 9 12.99 11.33 3.30
N TYR A 10 13.50 10.11 3.39
CA TYR A 10 12.71 8.97 3.84
C TYR A 10 13.54 7.98 4.64
N THR A 11 12.89 7.23 5.53
CA THR A 11 13.50 6.14 6.29
C THR A 11 12.77 4.82 5.97
N PRO A 12 13.47 3.76 5.54
CA PRO A 12 12.87 2.47 5.27
C PRO A 12 12.53 1.73 6.57
N ILE A 13 11.37 1.09 6.58
CA ILE A 13 10.84 0.26 7.67
C ILE A 13 10.58 -1.13 7.10
N VAL A 14 11.37 -2.11 7.54
CA VAL A 14 11.19 -3.52 7.15
C VAL A 14 10.12 -4.14 8.03
N THR A 15 9.01 -4.57 7.42
CA THR A 15 7.91 -5.22 8.15
C THR A 15 8.18 -6.71 8.34
N VAL A 16 7.50 -7.32 9.30
CA VAL A 16 7.57 -8.79 9.55
C VAL A 16 7.19 -9.58 8.29
N GLY A 17 6.28 -9.04 7.47
CA GLY A 17 5.90 -9.62 6.17
C GLY A 17 6.94 -9.47 5.06
N GLN A 18 8.17 -9.02 5.39
CA GLN A 18 9.28 -8.76 4.45
C GLN A 18 8.99 -7.66 3.42
N ALA A 19 7.82 -7.02 3.49
CA ALA A 19 7.53 -5.81 2.72
C ALA A 19 8.23 -4.61 3.36
N THR A 20 8.78 -3.72 2.53
CA THR A 20 9.33 -2.44 2.98
C THR A 20 8.25 -1.37 2.88
N THR A 21 7.94 -0.73 4.00
CA THR A 21 7.23 0.55 4.00
C THR A 21 8.21 1.67 4.30
N THR A 22 7.88 2.92 4.04
CA THR A 22 8.78 4.05 4.27
C THR A 22 8.06 5.14 5.06
N ALA A 23 8.76 5.75 6.03
CA ALA A 23 8.36 7.03 6.58
C ALA A 23 8.99 8.13 5.72
N THR A 24 8.19 9.08 5.22
CA THR A 24 8.66 10.19 4.38
C THR A 24 8.56 11.51 5.14
N TYR A 25 9.59 12.34 5.03
CA TYR A 25 9.72 13.63 5.72
C TYR A 25 9.83 14.74 4.68
N TYR A 26 9.13 15.85 4.92
CA TYR A 26 9.07 17.01 4.05
C TYR A 26 9.46 18.24 4.86
N ASP A 27 10.66 18.77 4.63
CA ASP A 27 11.17 19.98 5.28
C ASP A 27 11.31 21.10 4.25
N GLU A 28 10.49 22.15 4.36
CA GLU A 28 10.47 23.31 3.44
C GLU A 28 10.40 22.98 1.92
N VAL A 29 9.87 21.80 1.57
CA VAL A 29 9.73 21.35 0.18
C VAL A 29 8.79 22.29 -0.59
N ARG A 30 9.29 22.82 -1.72
CA ARG A 30 8.54 23.75 -2.58
C ARG A 30 7.83 22.99 -3.70
N VAL A 31 6.49 23.05 -3.71
CA VAL A 31 5.65 22.39 -4.72
C VAL A 31 4.83 23.44 -5.48
N PRO A 32 4.85 23.45 -6.83
CA PRO A 32 4.04 24.38 -7.62
C PRO A 32 2.54 24.04 -7.54
N TYR A 33 1.68 25.06 -7.62
CA TYR A 33 0.22 24.89 -7.55
C TYR A 33 -0.34 23.97 -8.64
N SER A 34 0.32 23.88 -9.79
CA SER A 34 -0.03 22.95 -10.88
C SER A 34 0.00 21.47 -10.47
N ASN A 35 0.66 21.12 -9.37
CA ASN A 35 0.75 19.76 -8.87
C ASN A 35 -0.40 19.43 -7.89
N LEU A 36 -1.32 20.37 -7.66
CA LEU A 36 -2.55 20.13 -6.91
C LEU A 36 -3.48 19.22 -7.73
N VAL A 37 -3.82 18.06 -7.18
CA VAL A 37 -4.79 17.15 -7.78
C VAL A 37 -6.18 17.48 -7.23
N GLY A 38 -7.08 17.93 -8.12
CA GLY A 38 -8.42 18.40 -7.75
C GLY A 38 -8.42 19.82 -7.20
N ASP A 39 -9.49 20.16 -6.49
CA ASP A 39 -9.68 21.51 -5.94
C ASP A 39 -8.94 21.69 -4.60
N LEU A 40 -8.54 22.92 -4.32
CA LEU A 40 -7.96 23.28 -3.03
C LEU A 40 -9.01 23.02 -1.93
N HIS A 41 -8.63 22.25 -0.90
CA HIS A 41 -9.52 21.72 0.15
C HIS A 41 -10.47 20.58 -0.26
N GLY A 42 -10.47 20.14 -1.52
CA GLY A 42 -11.27 19.02 -2.03
C GLY A 42 -10.67 17.62 -1.82
N GLY A 43 -9.52 17.52 -1.16
CA GLY A 43 -8.71 16.29 -1.13
C GLY A 43 -9.39 15.08 -0.48
N TRP A 44 -10.33 15.28 0.46
CA TRP A 44 -10.96 14.16 1.18
C TRP A 44 -11.76 13.23 0.26
N GLY A 45 -12.48 13.78 -0.71
CA GLY A 45 -13.25 12.98 -1.68
C GLY A 45 -12.33 12.09 -2.53
N LEU A 46 -11.18 12.63 -2.93
CA LEU A 46 -10.16 11.89 -3.67
C LEU A 46 -9.58 10.75 -2.84
N ILE A 47 -9.20 11.03 -1.57
CA ILE A 47 -8.69 10.01 -0.64
C ILE A 47 -9.70 8.87 -0.47
N ALA A 48 -10.96 9.19 -0.20
CA ALA A 48 -11.99 8.19 0.02
C ALA A 48 -12.24 7.33 -1.24
N SER A 49 -12.26 7.95 -2.42
CA SER A 49 -12.41 7.23 -3.68
C SER A 49 -11.26 6.25 -3.95
N GLN A 50 -10.02 6.64 -3.67
CA GLN A 50 -8.86 5.77 -3.86
C GLN A 50 -8.83 4.62 -2.85
N LEU A 51 -9.18 4.87 -1.59
CA LEU A 51 -9.32 3.81 -0.59
C LEU A 51 -10.38 2.77 -1.00
N ASN A 52 -11.45 3.19 -1.69
CA ASN A 52 -12.44 2.25 -2.22
C ASN A 52 -11.86 1.33 -3.30
N HIS A 53 -11.02 1.85 -4.20
CA HIS A 53 -10.34 1.01 -5.20
C HIS A 53 -9.33 0.04 -4.55
N GLU A 54 -8.60 0.49 -3.53
CA GLU A 54 -7.65 -0.37 -2.81
C GLU A 54 -8.34 -1.53 -2.05
N ARG A 55 -9.58 -1.34 -1.57
CA ARG A 55 -10.38 -2.42 -0.95
C ARG A 55 -10.64 -3.58 -1.91
N VAL A 56 -10.82 -3.30 -3.20
CA VAL A 56 -10.97 -4.34 -4.23
C VAL A 56 -9.66 -5.11 -4.41
N GLY A 57 -8.53 -4.40 -4.40
CA GLY A 57 -7.20 -5.02 -4.43
C GLY A 57 -6.96 -5.97 -3.25
N LEU A 58 -7.31 -5.54 -2.03
CA LEU A 58 -7.20 -6.38 -0.82
C LEU A 58 -8.12 -7.61 -0.87
N ALA A 59 -9.33 -7.46 -1.41
CA ALA A 59 -10.25 -8.59 -1.62
C ALA A 59 -9.65 -9.64 -2.58
N ALA A 60 -8.99 -9.19 -3.67
CA ALA A 60 -8.33 -10.09 -4.61
C ALA A 60 -7.14 -10.84 -3.96
N VAL A 61 -6.33 -10.17 -3.13
CA VAL A 61 -5.24 -10.81 -2.38
C VAL A 61 -5.78 -11.88 -1.43
N SER A 62 -6.94 -11.66 -0.83
CA SER A 62 -7.59 -12.62 0.08
C SER A 62 -7.92 -13.95 -0.61
N VAL A 63 -8.13 -13.95 -1.93
CA VAL A 63 -8.36 -15.18 -2.71
C VAL A 63 -7.12 -16.09 -2.72
N LEU A 64 -5.91 -15.52 -2.65
CA LEU A 64 -4.67 -16.29 -2.59
C LEU A 64 -4.57 -17.11 -1.29
N SER A 65 -5.17 -16.64 -0.20
CA SER A 65 -5.20 -17.37 1.08
C SER A 65 -5.95 -18.71 0.99
N PHE A 66 -6.89 -18.86 0.05
CA PHE A 66 -7.51 -20.17 -0.22
C PHE A 66 -6.52 -21.21 -0.76
N ARG A 67 -5.41 -20.80 -1.41
CA ARG A 67 -4.35 -21.73 -1.83
C ARG A 67 -3.67 -22.37 -0.62
N THR A 68 -3.48 -21.62 0.46
CA THR A 68 -2.92 -22.13 1.72
C THR A 68 -3.85 -23.16 2.35
N VAL A 69 -5.16 -22.88 2.40
CA VAL A 69 -6.17 -23.83 2.89
C VAL A 69 -6.18 -25.12 2.07
N ARG A 70 -6.11 -25.01 0.73
CA ARG A 70 -6.01 -26.17 -0.17
C ARG A 70 -4.73 -26.98 0.09
N ARG A 71 -3.61 -26.32 0.38
CA ARG A 71 -2.33 -26.98 0.70
C ARG A 71 -2.41 -27.77 2.00
N CYS A 72 -2.98 -27.20 3.06
CA CYS A 72 -3.21 -27.92 4.33
C CYS A 72 -4.14 -29.13 4.14
N ARG A 73 -5.24 -28.96 3.40
CA ARG A 73 -6.16 -30.07 3.06
C ARG A 73 -5.53 -31.18 2.20
N ARG A 74 -4.46 -30.89 1.48
CA ARG A 74 -3.71 -31.89 0.70
C ARG A 74 -2.69 -32.62 1.59
N MET A 75 -2.00 -31.90 2.47
CA MET A 75 -1.06 -32.50 3.43
C MET A 75 -1.77 -33.46 4.40
N GLY A 76 -2.91 -33.06 4.97
CA GLY A 76 -3.69 -33.95 5.87
C GLY A 76 -4.23 -35.20 5.18
N ARG A 77 -4.39 -35.18 3.85
CA ARG A 77 -4.82 -36.34 3.06
C ARG A 77 -3.67 -37.29 2.73
N ASN A 78 -2.46 -36.77 2.60
CA ASN A 78 -1.26 -37.54 2.30
C ASN A 78 -0.55 -38.10 3.56
N ASN A 79 -0.98 -37.69 4.76
CA ASN A 79 -0.39 -38.05 6.04
C ASN A 79 -1.21 -39.11 6.82
N GLN A 80 -1.96 -39.96 6.11
CA GLN A 80 -2.75 -41.07 6.69
C GLN A 80 -2.09 -42.45 6.46
N TYR A 81 -0.78 -42.54 6.69
CA TYR A 81 -0.07 -43.82 6.88
C TYR A 81 0.34 -43.96 8.35
#